data_AF-A0A1B2F7U0-F1
#
_entry.id   AF-A0A1B2F7U0-F1
#
_cell.length_a   1.000
_cell.length_b   1.000
_cell.length_c   1.000
_cell.angle_alpha   90.00
_cell.angle_beta   90.00
_cell.angle_gamma   90.00
#
_symmetry.space_group_name_H-M   'P 1'
#
loop_
_entity.id
_entity.type
_entity.pdbx_description
1 polymer ?
#
loop_
_entity_poly.entity_id
_entity_poly.type
_entity_poly.pdbx_seq_one_letter_code
_entity_poly.pdbx_strand_id
1 'polypeptide(L)'
;MALFVDEAHDLNGHTLTGLKRLMELVEDGDGRLSVVLAGHPKLRNDLRRPTMEEIGYRTDIFSLDGIAGSQREYIHWLLETCTAGKVEPESILSEDAIDLLATKLRTPLQIQLHLSMALEAGYLTGEKPVSAELVESVLSRQLDDLEPTLTRHGYRIKDLVDQFDARPNEIKALFSNALDPARAAELRDKMLAAGLPI
;
A
#
# COMPACT_ATOMS: atom_id res chain seq x y z
N MET A 1 -18.75 21.51 -6.26
CA MET A 1 -18.91 20.32 -5.39
C MET A 1 -17.76 19.37 -5.66
N ALA A 2 -17.27 18.65 -4.65
CA ALA A 2 -16.23 17.63 -4.83
C ALA A 2 -16.75 16.26 -4.40
N LEU A 3 -16.53 15.24 -5.24
CA LEU A 3 -16.82 13.84 -4.95
C LEU A 3 -15.48 13.10 -4.78
N PHE A 4 -15.24 12.57 -3.59
CA PHE A 4 -14.09 11.71 -3.32
C PHE A 4 -14.51 10.26 -3.42
N VAL A 5 -13.77 9.47 -4.18
CA VAL A 5 -13.95 8.03 -4.29
C VAL A 5 -12.66 7.37 -3.85
N ASP A 6 -12.71 6.70 -2.70
CA ASP A 6 -11.60 5.90 -2.20
C ASP A 6 -11.63 4.50 -2.82
N GLU A 7 -10.51 3.78 -2.75
CA GLU A 7 -10.33 2.45 -3.34
C GLU A 7 -10.66 2.40 -4.84
N ALA A 8 -10.43 3.50 -5.56
CA ALA A 8 -10.88 3.68 -6.94
C ALA A 8 -10.23 2.72 -7.95
N HIS A 9 -9.15 2.05 -7.58
CA HIS A 9 -8.52 0.98 -8.36
C HIS A 9 -9.36 -0.31 -8.46
N ASP A 10 -10.39 -0.44 -7.62
CA ASP A 10 -11.37 -1.53 -7.70
C ASP A 10 -12.59 -1.17 -8.58
N LEU A 11 -12.67 0.08 -9.06
CA LEU A 11 -13.71 0.48 -10.00
C LEU A 11 -13.48 -0.16 -11.37
N ASN A 12 -14.54 -0.70 -11.94
CA ASN A 12 -14.51 -1.13 -13.32
C ASN A 12 -14.58 0.07 -14.28
N GLY A 13 -14.18 -0.15 -15.54
CA GLY A 13 -14.18 0.90 -16.56
C GLY A 13 -15.56 1.51 -16.82
N HIS A 14 -16.64 0.74 -16.70
CA HIS A 14 -18.00 1.27 -16.89
C HIS A 14 -18.36 2.30 -15.81
N THR A 15 -17.95 2.09 -14.56
CA THR A 15 -18.16 3.06 -13.49
C THR A 15 -17.37 4.34 -13.74
N LEU A 16 -16.11 4.24 -14.18
CA LEU A 16 -15.30 5.42 -14.52
C LEU A 16 -15.88 6.21 -15.70
N THR A 17 -16.38 5.52 -16.75
CA THR A 17 -17.13 6.17 -17.83
C THR A 17 -18.42 6.83 -17.32
N GLY A 18 -19.08 6.20 -16.34
CA GLY A 18 -20.27 6.77 -15.69
C GLY A 18 -19.97 8.07 -14.95
N LEU A 19 -18.86 8.12 -14.21
CA LEU A 19 -18.41 9.33 -13.50
C LEU A 19 -18.10 10.47 -14.47
N LYS A 20 -17.47 10.18 -15.61
CA LYS A 20 -17.26 11.15 -16.68
C LYS A 20 -18.59 11.75 -17.16
N ARG A 21 -19.58 10.92 -17.49
CA ARG A 21 -20.89 11.37 -17.96
C ARG A 21 -21.62 12.22 -16.91
N LEU A 22 -21.45 11.89 -15.63
CA LEU A 22 -22.02 12.68 -14.55
C LEU A 22 -21.39 14.07 -14.47
N MET A 23 -20.07 14.18 -14.66
CA MET A 23 -19.39 15.48 -14.73
C MET A 23 -19.91 16.32 -15.88
N GLU A 24 -20.01 15.73 -17.08
CA GLU A 24 -20.54 16.39 -18.29
C GLU A 24 -21.98 16.90 -18.06
N LEU A 25 -22.84 16.09 -17.45
CA LEU A 25 -24.23 16.48 -17.12
C LEU A 25 -24.31 17.67 -16.14
N VAL A 26 -23.43 17.72 -15.15
CA VAL A 26 -23.41 18.82 -14.17
C VAL A 26 -22.90 20.11 -14.81
N GLU A 27 -21.92 20.02 -15.71
CA GLU A 27 -21.41 21.17 -16.47
C GLU A 27 -22.47 21.74 -17.43
N ASP A 28 -23.24 20.89 -18.11
CA ASP A 28 -24.37 21.31 -18.96
C ASP A 28 -25.44 22.11 -18.18
N GLY A 29 -25.55 21.86 -16.87
CA GLY A 29 -26.45 22.56 -15.95
C GLY A 29 -25.86 23.82 -15.30
N ASP A 30 -24.75 24.36 -15.81
CA ASP A 30 -23.99 25.48 -15.21
C ASP A 30 -23.45 25.18 -13.80
N GLY A 31 -23.29 23.90 -13.47
CA GLY A 31 -22.70 23.41 -12.23
C GLY A 31 -21.21 23.06 -12.39
N ARG A 32 -20.54 22.82 -11.26
CA ARG A 32 -19.16 22.30 -11.23
C ARG A 32 -19.03 21.10 -10.29
N LEU A 33 -18.69 19.95 -10.86
CA LEU A 33 -18.35 18.72 -10.14
C LEU A 33 -16.88 18.39 -10.35
N SER A 34 -16.11 18.34 -9.26
CA SER A 34 -14.75 17.80 -9.26
C SER A 34 -14.78 16.39 -8.70
N VAL A 35 -14.23 15.42 -9.42
CA VAL A 35 -14.11 14.03 -8.95
C VAL A 35 -12.66 13.76 -8.59
N VAL A 36 -12.42 13.29 -7.38
CA VAL A 36 -11.10 12.91 -6.87
C VAL A 36 -11.10 11.41 -6.64
N LEU A 37 -10.26 10.69 -7.38
CA LEU A 37 -10.09 9.25 -7.25
C LEU A 37 -8.84 8.96 -6.41
N ALA A 38 -9.02 8.31 -5.27
CA ALA A 38 -7.94 7.84 -4.41
C ALA A 38 -7.85 6.32 -4.47
N GLY A 39 -6.64 5.77 -4.50
CA GLY A 39 -6.44 4.33 -4.55
C GLY A 39 -4.98 3.94 -4.77
N HIS A 40 -4.74 2.64 -4.90
CA HIS A 40 -3.42 2.08 -5.10
C HIS A 40 -2.79 2.46 -6.45
N PRO A 41 -1.45 2.37 -6.59
CA PRO A 41 -0.73 2.62 -7.84
C PRO A 41 -1.27 1.91 -9.07
N LYS A 42 -1.92 0.73 -8.89
CA LYS A 42 -2.68 0.05 -9.94
C LYS A 42 -3.65 0.98 -10.70
N LEU A 43 -4.35 1.90 -10.03
CA LEU A 43 -5.28 2.83 -10.68
C LEU A 43 -4.59 3.66 -11.78
N ARG A 44 -3.40 4.19 -11.47
CA ARG A 44 -2.59 4.93 -12.44
C ARG A 44 -2.21 4.05 -13.63
N ASN A 45 -1.85 2.79 -13.37
CA ASN A 45 -1.50 1.85 -14.44
C ASN A 45 -2.72 1.51 -15.30
N ASP A 46 -3.89 1.33 -14.70
CA ASP A 46 -5.13 1.05 -15.42
C ASP A 46 -5.58 2.24 -16.28
N LEU A 47 -5.46 3.48 -15.77
CA LEU A 47 -5.79 4.70 -16.53
C LEU A 47 -4.86 4.94 -17.74
N ARG A 48 -3.66 4.36 -17.75
CA ARG A 48 -2.72 4.44 -18.89
C ARG A 48 -3.00 3.44 -20.00
N ARG A 49 -3.93 2.50 -19.79
CA ARG A 49 -4.25 1.48 -20.79
C ARG A 49 -5.03 2.11 -21.96
N PRO A 50 -4.85 1.63 -23.21
CA PRO A 50 -5.58 2.14 -24.37
C PRO A 50 -7.10 2.10 -24.20
N THR A 51 -7.62 1.11 -23.46
CA THR A 51 -9.06 0.99 -23.19
C THR A 51 -9.62 2.12 -22.33
N MET A 52 -8.78 2.83 -21.55
CA MET A 52 -9.16 3.90 -20.62
C MET A 52 -8.65 5.29 -21.08
N GLU A 53 -8.14 5.40 -22.31
CA GLU A 53 -7.46 6.59 -22.84
C GLU A 53 -8.28 7.89 -22.69
N GLU A 54 -9.59 7.84 -22.94
CA GLU A 54 -10.49 9.00 -22.82
C GLU A 54 -10.54 9.58 -21.40
N ILE A 55 -10.50 8.72 -20.38
CA ILE A 55 -10.54 9.11 -18.97
C ILE A 55 -9.13 9.43 -18.49
N GLY A 56 -8.15 8.60 -18.85
CA GLY A 56 -6.75 8.75 -18.49
C GLY A 56 -6.17 10.09 -18.92
N TYR A 57 -6.43 10.55 -20.15
CA TYR A 57 -5.92 11.84 -20.64
C TYR A 57 -6.55 13.07 -19.99
N ARG A 58 -7.71 12.92 -19.36
CA ARG A 58 -8.41 14.00 -18.65
C ARG A 58 -8.18 13.97 -17.14
N THR A 59 -7.40 13.01 -16.66
CA THR A 59 -7.14 12.82 -15.23
C THR A 59 -5.75 13.34 -14.91
N ASP A 60 -5.68 14.35 -14.04
CA ASP A 60 -4.42 14.73 -13.41
C ASP A 60 -4.04 13.70 -12.33
N ILE A 61 -2.87 13.09 -12.46
CA ILE A 61 -2.42 12.03 -11.57
C ILE A 61 -1.38 12.57 -10.61
N PHE A 62 -1.69 12.48 -9.32
CA PHE A 62 -0.77 12.79 -8.23
C PHE A 62 -0.41 11.48 -7.49
N SER A 63 0.90 11.22 -7.35
CA SER A 63 1.40 10.12 -6.55
C SER A 63 1.71 10.62 -5.14
N LEU A 64 1.05 10.02 -4.15
CA LEU A 64 1.46 10.13 -2.75
C LEU A 64 2.42 8.98 -2.48
N ASP A 65 3.71 9.28 -2.42
CA ASP A 65 4.70 8.28 -2.07
C ASP A 65 4.48 7.84 -0.61
N GLY A 66 4.75 6.57 -0.34
CA GLY A 66 4.68 6.05 1.02
C GLY A 66 5.73 6.71 1.93
N ILE A 67 5.72 6.36 3.22
CA ILE A 67 6.68 6.88 4.21
C ILE A 67 8.09 6.28 4.10
N ALA A 68 8.44 5.71 2.93
CA ALA A 68 9.73 5.06 2.74
C ALA A 68 10.86 6.11 2.84
N GLY A 69 11.82 5.86 3.73
CA GLY A 69 12.87 6.82 4.08
C GLY A 69 12.47 7.80 5.18
N SER A 70 11.25 7.75 5.70
CA SER A 70 10.76 8.59 6.81
C SER A 70 10.11 7.77 7.93
N GLN A 71 10.39 6.47 8.00
CA GLN A 71 9.75 5.59 8.99
C GLN A 71 10.13 5.93 10.43
N ARG A 72 11.40 6.30 10.66
CA ARG A 72 11.86 6.68 12.00
C ARG A 72 11.17 7.96 12.46
N GLU A 73 11.13 8.98 11.60
CA GLU A 73 10.44 10.25 11.82
C GLU A 73 8.95 10.03 12.08
N TYR A 74 8.32 9.14 11.30
CA TYR A 74 6.92 8.78 11.51
C TYR A 74 6.69 8.10 12.88
N ILE A 75 7.57 7.20 13.32
CA ILE A 75 7.48 6.57 14.65
C ILE A 75 7.64 7.61 15.76
N HIS A 76 8.64 8.50 15.66
CA HIS A 76 8.83 9.57 16.65
C HIS A 76 7.61 10.49 16.71
N TRP A 77 7.13 10.97 15.56
CA TRP A 77 5.93 11.81 15.48
C TRP A 77 4.70 11.11 16.06
N LEU A 78 4.52 9.82 15.78
CA LEU A 78 3.40 9.04 16.29
C LEU A 78 3.46 8.91 17.82
N LEU A 79 4.63 8.61 18.38
CA LEU A 79 4.84 8.51 19.82
C LEU A 79 4.63 9.87 20.50
N GLU A 80 5.20 10.94 19.96
CA GLU A 80 5.02 12.30 20.47
C GLU A 80 3.55 12.72 20.46
N THR A 81 2.83 12.43 19.37
CA THR A 81 1.40 12.72 19.25
C THR A 81 0.59 11.95 20.30
N CYS A 82 0.88 10.67 20.49
CA CYS A 82 0.22 9.82 21.49
C CYS A 82 0.51 10.26 22.93
N THR A 83 1.71 10.79 23.20
CA THR A 83 2.12 11.24 24.55
C THR A 83 1.82 12.72 24.80
N ALA A 84 1.31 13.43 23.79
CA ALA A 84 1.18 14.89 23.78
C ALA A 84 2.51 15.60 24.14
N GLY A 85 3.64 15.05 23.70
CA GLY A 85 4.99 15.56 23.98
C GLY A 85 5.42 15.49 25.45
N LYS A 86 4.72 14.72 26.29
CA LYS A 86 5.01 14.64 27.74
C LYS A 86 6.01 13.55 28.10
N VAL A 87 6.31 12.66 27.17
CA VAL A 87 7.12 11.46 27.39
C VAL A 87 8.05 11.31 26.20
N GLU A 88 9.35 11.21 26.49
CA GLU A 88 10.38 10.97 25.48
C GLU A 88 10.19 9.59 24.84
N PRO A 89 10.21 9.47 23.50
CA PRO A 89 10.09 8.20 22.78
C PRO A 89 11.01 7.10 23.30
N GLU A 90 12.24 7.44 23.67
CA GLU A 90 13.30 6.54 24.15
C GLU A 90 12.98 5.93 25.53
N SER A 91 12.03 6.54 26.26
CA SER A 91 11.51 5.99 27.52
C SER A 91 10.38 4.97 27.32
N ILE A 92 9.87 4.87 26.09
CA ILE A 92 8.81 3.93 25.67
C ILE A 92 9.44 2.75 24.92
N LEU A 93 10.30 3.02 23.94
CA LEU A 93 11.04 2.04 23.14
C LEU A 93 12.52 2.39 23.14
N SER A 94 13.40 1.40 23.16
CA SER A 94 14.83 1.68 22.98
C SER A 94 15.10 2.22 21.57
N GLU A 95 16.20 2.96 21.38
CA GLU A 95 16.60 3.44 20.05
C GLU A 95 16.73 2.29 19.05
N ASP A 96 17.35 1.19 19.45
CA ASP A 96 17.50 -0.02 18.62
C ASP A 96 16.14 -0.62 18.22
N ALA A 97 15.12 -0.53 19.08
CA ALA A 97 13.77 -1.00 18.79
C ALA A 97 13.10 -0.12 17.74
N ILE A 98 13.27 1.20 17.83
CA ILE A 98 12.79 2.18 16.85
C ILE A 98 13.45 1.91 15.50
N ASP A 99 14.77 1.70 15.49
CA ASP A 99 15.53 1.39 14.27
C ASP A 99 15.10 0.08 13.62
N LEU A 100 14.84 -0.95 14.43
CA LEU A 100 14.35 -2.22 13.94
C LEU A 100 12.98 -2.08 13.27
N LEU A 101 12.03 -1.38 13.91
CA LEU A 101 10.71 -1.10 13.34
C LEU A 101 10.80 -0.27 12.05
N ALA A 102 11.60 0.80 12.06
CA ALA A 102 11.80 1.67 10.90
C ALA A 102 12.41 0.93 9.71
N THR A 103 13.34 0.01 9.98
CA THR A 103 14.00 -0.81 8.96
C THR A 103 13.07 -1.86 8.36
N LYS A 104 12.26 -2.52 9.18
CA LYS A 104 11.45 -3.68 8.79
C LYS A 104 10.08 -3.32 8.23
N LEU A 105 9.51 -2.18 8.63
CA LEU A 105 8.14 -1.81 8.30
C LEU A 105 8.10 -0.78 7.18
N ARG A 106 7.08 -0.87 6.32
CA ARG A 106 6.97 -0.06 5.11
C ARG A 106 5.82 0.94 5.17
N THR A 107 4.71 0.57 5.80
CA THR A 107 3.48 1.37 5.81
C THR A 107 3.13 1.90 7.19
N PRO A 108 2.43 3.04 7.28
CA PRO A 108 1.91 3.57 8.55
C PRO A 108 1.09 2.54 9.33
N LEU A 109 0.24 1.77 8.64
CA LEU A 109 -0.59 0.73 9.24
C LEU A 109 0.24 -0.42 9.80
N GLN A 110 1.28 -0.87 9.07
CA GLN A 110 2.21 -1.88 9.58
C GLN A 110 2.93 -1.40 10.84
N ILE A 111 3.41 -0.15 10.84
CA ILE A 111 4.06 0.46 12.01
C ILE A 111 3.10 0.48 13.21
N GLN A 112 1.88 1.00 13.05
CA GLN A 112 0.90 1.05 14.13
C GLN A 112 0.57 -0.33 14.70
N LEU A 113 0.37 -1.33 13.84
CA LEU A 113 0.09 -2.71 14.26
C LEU A 113 1.22 -3.29 15.11
N HIS A 114 2.45 -3.27 14.59
CA HIS A 114 3.59 -3.89 15.28
C HIS A 114 4.03 -3.10 16.50
N LEU A 115 3.90 -1.78 16.48
CA LEU A 115 4.10 -0.94 17.65
C LEU A 115 3.09 -1.33 18.76
N SER A 116 1.81 -1.50 18.41
CA SER A 116 0.79 -1.91 19.37
C SER A 116 1.10 -3.27 19.98
N MET A 117 1.48 -4.26 19.16
CA MET A 117 1.88 -5.60 19.63
C MET A 117 3.12 -5.54 20.54
N ALA A 118 4.13 -4.75 20.17
CA ALA A 118 5.36 -4.61 20.96
C ALA A 118 5.08 -3.94 22.32
N LEU A 119 4.24 -2.91 22.35
CA LEU A 119 3.84 -2.22 23.59
C LEU A 119 2.99 -3.12 24.49
N GLU A 120 2.08 -3.91 23.92
CA GLU A 120 1.28 -4.89 24.66
C GLU A 120 2.19 -5.98 25.27
N ALA A 121 3.12 -6.52 24.49
CA ALA A 121 4.11 -7.47 24.98
C ALA A 121 4.95 -6.87 26.11
N GLY A 122 5.45 -5.64 25.94
CA GLY A 122 6.24 -4.93 26.95
C GLY A 122 5.48 -4.69 28.25
N TYR A 123 4.20 -4.34 28.14
CA TYR A 123 3.33 -4.22 29.30
C TYR A 123 3.17 -5.56 30.05
N LEU A 124 2.97 -6.66 29.32
CA LEU A 124 2.81 -8.00 29.91
C LEU A 124 4.09 -8.53 30.56
N THR A 125 5.27 -8.18 30.04
CA THR A 125 6.57 -8.59 30.58
C THR A 125 7.12 -7.60 31.62
N GLY A 126 6.49 -6.43 31.78
CA GLY A 126 6.99 -5.37 32.65
C GLY A 126 8.24 -4.67 32.12
N GLU A 127 8.49 -4.76 30.82
CA GLU A 127 9.67 -4.22 30.15
C GLU A 127 9.45 -2.76 29.73
N LYS A 128 10.29 -1.86 30.26
CA LYS A 128 10.28 -0.44 29.92
C LYS A 128 11.69 0.15 29.99
N PRO A 129 12.24 0.69 28.90
CA PRO A 129 11.66 0.78 27.56
C PRO A 129 11.58 -0.60 26.86
N VAL A 130 10.68 -0.74 25.89
CA VAL A 130 10.56 -1.93 25.04
C VAL A 130 11.82 -2.09 24.20
N SER A 131 12.53 -3.22 24.35
CA SER A 131 13.78 -3.50 23.64
C SER A 131 13.58 -3.99 22.21
N ALA A 132 14.67 -3.96 21.43
CA ALA A 132 14.70 -4.54 20.09
C ALA A 132 14.44 -6.06 20.10
N GLU A 133 14.88 -6.77 21.14
CA GLU A 133 14.66 -8.22 21.28
C GLU A 133 13.16 -8.54 21.42
N LEU A 134 12.44 -7.75 22.22
CA LEU A 134 11.00 -7.91 22.37
C LEU A 134 10.26 -7.57 21.08
N VAL A 135 10.66 -6.49 20.38
CA VAL A 135 10.12 -6.15 19.06
C VAL A 135 10.36 -7.27 18.06
N GLU A 136 11.57 -7.84 18.01
CA GLU A 136 11.89 -8.93 17.09
C GLU A 136 11.01 -10.16 17.33
N SER A 137 10.67 -10.45 18.60
CA SER A 137 9.79 -11.57 18.95
C SER A 137 8.37 -11.44 18.40
N VAL A 138 7.87 -10.21 18.19
CA VAL A 138 6.51 -9.95 17.66
C VAL A 138 6.49 -9.64 16.16
N LEU A 139 7.65 -9.45 15.52
CA LEU A 139 7.73 -9.22 14.08
C LEU A 139 7.52 -10.51 13.28
N SER A 140 6.58 -10.48 12.33
CA SER A 140 6.40 -11.58 11.37
C SER A 140 7.55 -11.63 10.36
N ARG A 141 8.00 -12.84 9.99
CA ARG A 141 9.15 -13.04 9.08
C ARG A 141 8.88 -12.71 7.60
N GLN A 142 7.62 -12.51 7.19
CA GLN A 142 7.20 -12.48 5.76
C GLN A 142 6.76 -11.08 5.27
N LEU A 143 7.19 -9.99 5.90
CA LEU A 143 6.68 -8.64 5.63
C LEU A 143 7.02 -8.09 4.22
N ASP A 144 8.17 -8.51 3.68
CA ASP A 144 8.74 -8.05 2.40
C ASP A 144 8.58 -9.09 1.26
N ASP A 145 7.78 -10.13 1.47
CA ASP A 145 7.52 -11.13 0.42
C ASP A 145 6.80 -10.49 -0.79
N LEU A 146 6.89 -11.16 -1.94
CA LEU A 146 6.34 -10.69 -3.21
C LEU A 146 4.81 -10.43 -3.13
N GLU A 147 4.06 -11.31 -2.47
CA GLU A 147 2.61 -11.20 -2.34
C GLU A 147 2.17 -9.97 -1.52
N PRO A 148 2.69 -9.73 -0.30
CA PRO A 148 2.46 -8.48 0.42
C PRO A 148 2.84 -7.24 -0.39
N THR A 149 3.95 -7.29 -1.13
CA THR A 149 4.39 -6.17 -1.97
C THR A 149 3.37 -5.87 -3.06
N LEU A 150 2.96 -6.85 -3.85
CA LEU A 150 1.98 -6.66 -4.91
C LEU A 150 0.61 -6.23 -4.38
N THR A 151 0.19 -6.77 -3.23
CA THR A 151 -1.06 -6.38 -2.57
C THR A 151 -1.07 -4.91 -2.17
N ARG A 152 0.04 -4.38 -1.63
CA ARG A 152 0.20 -2.94 -1.31
C ARG A 152 0.13 -2.04 -2.54
N HIS A 153 0.37 -2.59 -3.72
CA HIS A 153 0.24 -1.88 -4.99
C HIS A 153 -1.12 -2.09 -5.68
N GLY A 154 -2.05 -2.78 -5.01
CA GLY A 154 -3.41 -3.03 -5.49
C GLY A 154 -3.57 -4.27 -6.35
N TYR A 155 -2.56 -5.14 -6.41
CA TYR A 155 -2.58 -6.36 -7.21
C TYR A 155 -2.83 -7.58 -6.33
N ARG A 156 -4.08 -8.07 -6.31
CA ARG A 156 -4.45 -9.35 -5.68
C ARG A 156 -4.32 -10.49 -6.69
N ILE A 157 -4.40 -11.73 -6.21
CA ILE A 157 -4.33 -12.93 -7.07
C ILE A 157 -5.29 -12.84 -8.27
N LYS A 158 -6.53 -12.39 -8.04
CA LYS A 158 -7.52 -12.24 -9.11
C LYS A 158 -7.05 -11.25 -10.18
N ASP A 159 -6.54 -10.10 -9.78
CA ASP A 159 -6.04 -9.07 -10.68
C ASP A 159 -4.85 -9.59 -11.51
N LEU A 160 -3.95 -10.35 -10.89
CA LEU A 160 -2.80 -10.95 -11.56
C LEU A 160 -3.21 -12.04 -12.57
N VAL A 161 -4.19 -12.87 -12.22
CA VAL A 161 -4.76 -13.89 -13.09
C VAL A 161 -5.41 -13.26 -14.32
N ASP A 162 -6.26 -12.25 -14.10
CA ASP A 162 -7.01 -11.57 -15.16
C ASP A 162 -6.09 -10.77 -16.10
N GLN A 163 -4.98 -10.23 -15.59
CA GLN A 163 -4.08 -9.35 -16.34
C GLN A 163 -2.91 -10.07 -17.03
N PHE A 164 -2.38 -11.15 -16.47
CA PHE A 164 -1.13 -11.77 -16.93
C PHE A 164 -1.29 -13.15 -17.57
N ASP A 165 -2.52 -13.56 -17.89
CA ASP A 165 -2.82 -14.86 -18.51
C ASP A 165 -2.15 -16.02 -17.74
N ALA A 166 -2.40 -16.03 -16.42
CA ALA A 166 -1.84 -16.98 -15.48
C ALA A 166 -2.97 -17.66 -14.71
N ARG A 167 -2.80 -18.94 -14.36
CA ARG A 167 -3.77 -19.63 -13.49
C ARG A 167 -3.56 -19.25 -12.02
N PRO A 168 -4.60 -19.31 -11.17
CA PRO A 168 -4.45 -19.02 -9.74
C PRO A 168 -3.35 -19.83 -9.04
N ASN A 169 -3.15 -21.08 -9.45
CA ASN A 169 -2.09 -21.94 -8.90
C ASN A 169 -0.69 -21.51 -9.35
N GLU A 170 -0.54 -20.93 -10.54
CA GLU A 170 0.75 -20.40 -11.02
C GLU A 170 1.14 -19.14 -10.22
N ILE A 171 0.18 -18.25 -9.94
CA ILE A 171 0.42 -17.06 -9.12
C ILE A 171 0.80 -17.45 -7.69
N LYS A 172 0.09 -18.42 -7.08
CA LYS A 172 0.45 -18.94 -5.76
C LYS A 172 1.85 -19.57 -5.75
N ALA A 173 2.18 -20.36 -6.78
CA ALA A 173 3.51 -20.96 -6.91
C ALA A 173 4.60 -19.91 -7.13
N LEU A 174 4.29 -18.80 -7.83
CA LEU A 174 5.20 -17.66 -7.98
C LEU A 174 5.50 -17.00 -6.62
N PHE A 175 4.47 -16.80 -5.78
CA PHE A 175 4.63 -16.22 -4.44
C PHE A 175 5.45 -17.09 -3.52
N SER A 176 5.31 -18.42 -3.60
CA SER A 176 6.08 -19.36 -2.80
C SER A 176 7.44 -19.74 -3.41
N ASN A 177 7.89 -19.07 -4.49
CA ASN A 177 9.10 -19.43 -5.25
C ASN A 177 9.15 -20.91 -5.71
N ALA A 178 7.98 -21.52 -5.97
CA ALA A 178 7.82 -22.91 -6.38
C ALA A 178 7.40 -23.07 -7.85
N LEU A 179 7.26 -21.96 -8.58
CA LEU A 179 6.96 -21.96 -10.01
C LEU A 179 8.22 -22.32 -10.82
N ASP A 180 8.01 -22.96 -11.98
CA ASP A 180 9.08 -23.21 -12.94
C ASP A 180 9.85 -21.91 -13.28
N PRO A 181 11.20 -21.90 -13.27
CA PRO A 181 11.98 -20.68 -13.44
C PRO A 181 11.74 -19.94 -14.76
N ALA A 182 11.51 -20.66 -15.88
CA ALA A 182 11.27 -20.03 -17.17
C ALA A 182 9.90 -19.34 -17.18
N ARG A 183 8.87 -20.01 -16.63
CA ARG A 183 7.53 -19.42 -16.49
C ARG A 183 7.51 -18.26 -15.48
N ALA A 184 8.29 -18.36 -14.40
CA ALA A 184 8.41 -17.29 -13.42
C ALA A 184 9.08 -16.04 -14.00
N ALA A 185 10.13 -16.20 -14.80
CA ALA A 185 10.79 -15.10 -15.50
C ALA A 185 9.83 -14.43 -16.51
N GLU A 186 9.10 -15.23 -17.31
CA GLU A 186 8.12 -14.70 -18.26
C GLU A 186 7.02 -13.87 -17.57
N LEU A 187 6.47 -14.37 -16.46
CA LEU A 187 5.46 -13.63 -15.70
C LEU A 187 6.04 -12.35 -15.09
N ARG A 188 7.25 -12.40 -14.52
CA ARG A 188 7.93 -11.22 -14.00
C ARG A 188 8.18 -10.18 -15.09
N ASP A 189 8.66 -10.55 -16.26
CA ASP A 189 8.89 -9.60 -17.36
C ASP A 189 7.60 -8.91 -17.79
N LYS A 190 6.48 -9.65 -17.87
CA LYS A 190 5.16 -9.07 -18.16
C LYS A 190 4.69 -8.12 -17.06
N MET A 191 4.86 -8.50 -15.79
CA MET A 191 4.51 -7.66 -14.63
C MET A 191 5.34 -6.38 -14.60
N LEU A 192 6.65 -6.46 -14.86
CA LEU A 192 7.55 -5.31 -14.95
C LEU A 192 7.13 -4.36 -16.10
N ALA A 193 6.83 -4.91 -17.27
CA ALA A 193 6.35 -4.14 -18.42
C ALA A 193 5.01 -3.43 -18.15
N ALA A 194 4.18 -4.01 -17.29
CA ALA A 194 2.93 -3.40 -16.81
C ALA A 194 3.14 -2.40 -15.65
N GLY A 195 4.37 -2.19 -15.20
CA GLY A 195 4.73 -1.23 -14.15
C GLY A 195 4.46 -1.73 -12.73
N LEU A 196 4.44 -3.05 -12.51
CA LEU A 196 4.38 -3.62 -11.16
C LEU A 196 5.75 -3.50 -10.46
N PRO A 197 5.78 -3.30 -9.15
CA PRO A 197 7.02 -3.23 -8.37
C PRO A 197 7.42 -4.63 -7.92
N ILE A 198 8.32 -5.25 -8.70
CA ILE A 198 8.81 -6.62 -8.51
C ILE A 198 10.33 -6.71 -8.64
#